data_AF-K2FM56-F1
#
_entry.id   AF-K2FM56-F1
#
_cell.length_a   1.000
_cell.length_b   1.000
_cell.length_c   1.000
_cell.angle_alpha   90.00
_cell.angle_beta   90.00
_cell.angle_gamma   90.00
#
_symmetry.space_group_name_H-M   'P 1'
#
loop_
_entity.id
_entity.type
_entity.pdbx_description
1 polymer ?
#
loop_
_entity_poly.entity_id
_entity_poly.type
_entity_poly.pdbx_seq_one_letter_code
_entity_poly.pdbx_strand_id
1 'polypeptide(L)'
;MNLRTVQNTNSSKWKKIIIAAILLAVVVFFVRFWISKKDVSTEADKKSAISDKNENNVNNQRVAEGINIRVSSPSVNEIVVSPMKISGEAKGWYFESSFIVKLLDDKGTVLAQGWAKSKGDGSKDVYMPFEAELEFDPKDSKNGNLVFEKSNPSGKPENAGSFSFAVLFEK
;
A
#
# COMPACT_ATOMS: atom_id res chain seq x y z
N MET A 1 -64.66 -1.67 -74.94
CA MET A 1 -63.21 -1.58 -75.24
C MET A 1 -62.47 -1.93 -73.95
N ASN A 2 -62.00 -3.18 -73.81
CA ASN A 2 -61.40 -3.67 -72.57
C ASN A 2 -59.86 -3.53 -72.64
N LEU A 3 -59.31 -2.56 -71.93
CA LEU A 3 -57.87 -2.41 -71.76
C LEU A 3 -57.42 -3.36 -70.63
N ARG A 4 -56.65 -4.39 -70.99
CA ARG A 4 -56.00 -5.29 -70.04
C ARG A 4 -54.76 -4.57 -69.48
N THR A 5 -54.78 -4.27 -68.20
CA THR A 5 -53.61 -3.78 -67.46
C THR A 5 -52.57 -4.91 -67.36
N VAL A 6 -51.41 -4.75 -68.00
CA VAL A 6 -50.28 -5.65 -67.85
C VAL A 6 -49.67 -5.43 -66.46
N GLN A 7 -49.88 -6.37 -65.54
CA GLN A 7 -49.23 -6.37 -64.24
C GLN A 7 -47.73 -6.63 -64.43
N ASN A 8 -46.88 -5.65 -64.09
CA ASN A 8 -45.43 -5.79 -64.14
C ASN A 8 -44.94 -6.62 -62.94
N THR A 9 -44.84 -7.93 -63.14
CA THR A 9 -44.42 -8.91 -62.13
C THR A 9 -42.92 -8.85 -61.81
N ASN A 10 -42.16 -7.99 -62.48
CA ASN A 10 -40.71 -7.91 -62.31
C ASN A 10 -40.33 -7.23 -60.98
N SER A 11 -41.19 -6.38 -60.41
CA SER A 11 -40.89 -5.67 -59.14
C SER A 11 -40.60 -6.61 -57.95
N SER A 12 -41.18 -7.81 -57.94
CA SER A 12 -40.99 -8.79 -56.87
C SER A 12 -39.62 -9.49 -56.93
N LYS A 13 -39.08 -9.72 -58.14
CA LYS A 13 -37.80 -10.40 -58.33
C LYS A 13 -36.63 -9.53 -57.88
N TRP A 14 -36.66 -8.25 -58.23
CA TRP A 14 -35.61 -7.29 -57.87
C TRP A 14 -35.63 -6.99 -56.36
N LYS A 15 -36.81 -6.93 -55.73
CA LYS A 15 -36.92 -6.82 -54.27
C LYS A 15 -36.34 -8.04 -53.54
N LYS A 16 -36.57 -9.26 -54.06
CA LYS A 16 -35.97 -10.49 -53.51
C LYS A 16 -34.45 -10.53 -53.69
N ILE A 17 -33.94 -10.05 -54.83
CA ILE A 17 -32.49 -9.95 -55.10
C ILE A 17 -31.84 -8.91 -54.16
N ILE A 18 -32.48 -7.76 -53.93
CA ILE A 18 -32.00 -6.73 -53.00
C ILE A 18 -31.98 -7.25 -51.56
N ILE A 19 -33.05 -7.93 -51.12
CA ILE A 19 -33.10 -8.54 -49.77
C ILE A 19 -32.02 -9.62 -49.61
N ALA A 20 -31.81 -10.46 -50.62
CA ALA A 20 -30.75 -11.48 -50.60
C ALA A 20 -29.35 -10.85 -50.56
N ALA A 21 -29.11 -9.75 -51.29
CA ALA A 21 -27.84 -9.03 -51.26
C ALA A 21 -27.57 -8.36 -49.91
N ILE A 22 -28.60 -7.78 -49.27
CA ILE A 22 -28.49 -7.19 -47.92
C ILE A 22 -28.23 -8.28 -46.88
N LEU A 23 -28.92 -9.42 -46.94
CA LEU A 23 -28.68 -10.54 -46.03
C LEU A 23 -27.26 -11.11 -46.19
N LEU A 24 -26.75 -11.21 -47.41
CA LEU A 24 -25.37 -11.64 -47.67
C LEU A 24 -24.36 -10.65 -47.09
N ALA A 25 -24.59 -9.34 -47.26
CA ALA A 25 -23.73 -8.29 -46.70
C ALA A 25 -23.74 -8.27 -45.17
N VAL A 26 -24.90 -8.51 -44.54
CA VAL A 26 -25.03 -8.62 -43.09
C VAL A 26 -24.29 -9.87 -42.57
N VAL A 27 -24.40 -11.02 -43.25
CA VAL A 27 -23.64 -12.22 -42.88
C VAL A 27 -22.14 -11.99 -43.02
N VAL A 28 -21.66 -11.34 -44.07
CA VAL A 28 -20.24 -10.99 -44.24
C VAL A 28 -19.77 -10.00 -43.16
N PHE A 29 -20.60 -9.00 -42.80
CA PHE A 29 -20.32 -8.07 -41.70
C PHE A 29 -20.26 -8.79 -40.36
N PHE A 30 -21.20 -9.69 -40.07
CA PHE A 30 -21.18 -10.50 -38.86
C PHE A 30 -19.99 -11.47 -38.83
N VAL A 31 -19.61 -12.09 -39.95
CA VAL A 31 -18.41 -12.95 -40.03
C VAL A 31 -17.13 -12.14 -39.82
N ARG A 32 -17.00 -10.95 -40.43
CA ARG A 32 -15.87 -10.02 -40.19
C ARG A 32 -15.83 -9.57 -38.73
N PHE A 33 -16.99 -9.27 -38.14
CA PHE A 33 -17.13 -8.87 -36.75
C PHE A 33 -16.82 -10.02 -35.78
N TRP A 34 -17.19 -11.26 -36.13
CA TRP A 34 -16.90 -12.45 -35.33
C TRP A 34 -15.43 -12.89 -35.46
N ILE A 35 -14.81 -12.70 -36.63
CA ILE A 35 -13.36 -12.91 -36.84
C ILE A 35 -12.51 -11.82 -36.16
N SER A 36 -13.04 -10.61 -35.94
CA SER A 36 -12.37 -9.59 -35.10
C SER A 36 -12.48 -9.85 -33.60
N LYS A 37 -13.19 -10.90 -33.17
CA LYS A 37 -13.21 -11.36 -31.78
C LYS A 37 -13.00 -12.86 -31.70
N LYS A 38 -11.80 -13.32 -32.07
CA LYS A 38 -11.13 -14.47 -31.45
C LYS A 38 -9.67 -14.54 -31.87
N ASP A 39 -8.84 -14.73 -30.84
CA ASP A 39 -7.44 -15.15 -30.85
C ASP A 39 -6.36 -14.05 -30.90
N VAL A 40 -6.42 -13.15 -29.92
CA VAL A 40 -5.22 -12.71 -29.16
C VAL A 40 -5.53 -12.88 -27.68
N SER A 41 -5.76 -14.13 -27.28
CA SER A 41 -5.55 -14.58 -25.91
C SER A 41 -4.05 -14.86 -25.79
N THR A 42 -3.33 -13.75 -25.65
CA THR A 42 -1.92 -13.71 -25.28
C THR A 42 -1.70 -14.57 -24.04
N GLU A 43 -0.53 -15.20 -23.98
CA GLU A 43 0.15 -15.79 -22.82
C GLU A 43 0.29 -14.86 -21.58
N ALA A 44 -0.53 -13.82 -21.47
CA ALA A 44 -0.69 -12.94 -20.32
C ALA A 44 -1.74 -13.45 -19.30
N ASP A 45 -2.70 -14.30 -19.71
CA ASP A 45 -3.78 -14.75 -18.81
C ASP A 45 -3.46 -15.97 -17.93
N LYS A 46 -2.33 -16.66 -18.14
CA LYS A 46 -1.78 -17.56 -17.09
C LYS A 46 -0.94 -16.83 -16.04
N LYS A 47 -0.64 -15.54 -16.24
CA LYS A 47 0.02 -14.69 -15.24
C LYS A 47 -0.99 -13.93 -14.35
N SER A 48 -2.26 -13.83 -14.76
CA SER A 48 -3.31 -13.14 -13.99
C SER A 48 -4.04 -14.01 -12.95
N ALA A 49 -3.90 -15.35 -12.97
CA ALA A 49 -4.49 -16.23 -11.94
C ALA A 49 -3.54 -16.57 -10.78
N ILE A 50 -2.34 -16.00 -10.76
CA ILE A 50 -1.39 -16.05 -9.62
C ILE A 50 -1.16 -14.63 -9.04
N SER A 51 -1.77 -13.58 -9.60
CA SER A 51 -1.55 -12.20 -9.16
C SER A 51 -2.48 -11.71 -8.03
N ASP A 52 -3.63 -12.33 -7.79
CA ASP A 52 -4.58 -11.82 -6.77
C ASP A 52 -4.57 -12.60 -5.43
N LYS A 53 -3.60 -13.49 -5.23
CA LYS A 53 -3.37 -14.14 -3.91
C LYS A 53 -1.91 -14.16 -3.48
N ASN A 54 -1.03 -13.39 -4.13
CA ASN A 54 0.38 -13.30 -3.75
C ASN A 54 0.94 -11.87 -3.64
N GLU A 55 0.08 -10.85 -3.54
CA GLU A 55 0.47 -9.53 -3.00
C GLU A 55 0.37 -9.47 -1.46
N ASN A 56 -0.37 -10.39 -0.83
CA ASN A 56 -0.50 -10.46 0.63
C ASN A 56 0.62 -11.28 1.32
N ASN A 57 1.70 -11.65 0.61
CA ASN A 57 2.85 -12.36 1.20
C ASN A 57 4.23 -11.83 0.74
N VAL A 58 4.27 -10.65 0.10
CA VAL A 58 5.52 -9.87 -0.08
C VAL A 58 5.56 -8.65 0.86
N ASN A 59 4.41 -8.25 1.42
CA ASN A 59 4.31 -7.25 2.48
C ASN A 59 4.46 -7.85 3.88
N ASN A 60 5.41 -8.78 4.06
CA ASN A 60 6.08 -8.92 5.37
C ASN A 60 7.04 -7.72 5.53
N GLN A 61 6.45 -6.53 5.48
CA GLN A 61 7.14 -5.27 5.56
C GLN A 61 7.59 -5.12 7.01
N ARG A 62 8.81 -4.63 7.22
CA ARG A 62 9.50 -4.48 8.51
C ARG A 62 8.83 -3.41 9.40
N VAL A 63 7.52 -3.56 9.66
CA VAL A 63 6.69 -2.58 10.35
C VAL A 63 7.04 -2.61 11.83
N ALA A 64 7.49 -1.47 12.35
CA ALA A 64 7.73 -1.26 13.77
C ALA A 64 6.44 -0.80 14.44
N GLU A 65 5.55 -1.74 14.79
CA GLU A 65 4.27 -1.48 15.45
C GLU A 65 4.19 -2.16 16.83
N GLY A 66 3.72 -1.41 17.81
CA GLY A 66 3.45 -1.85 19.18
C GLY A 66 2.06 -1.43 19.63
N ILE A 67 1.78 -1.63 20.93
CA ILE A 67 0.49 -1.24 21.50
C ILE A 67 0.35 0.29 21.46
N ASN A 68 -0.55 0.78 20.60
CA ASN A 68 -0.84 2.20 20.41
C ASN A 68 0.37 3.05 19.94
N ILE A 69 1.36 2.44 19.29
CA ILE A 69 2.50 3.16 18.69
C ILE A 69 2.88 2.50 17.37
N ARG A 70 3.16 3.33 16.36
CA ARG A 70 3.63 2.91 15.04
C ARG A 70 4.78 3.78 14.65
N VAL A 71 5.90 3.17 14.33
CA VAL A 71 7.12 3.86 13.92
C VAL A 71 7.25 3.72 12.41
N SER A 72 7.28 4.87 11.73
CA SER A 72 7.40 4.95 10.27
C SER A 72 8.86 4.96 9.83
N SER A 73 9.75 5.52 10.66
CA SER A 73 11.19 5.52 10.43
C SER A 73 11.93 5.59 11.77
N PRO A 74 13.01 4.81 11.98
CA PRO A 74 13.47 3.73 11.11
C PRO A 74 12.53 2.50 11.15
N SER A 75 12.65 1.63 10.16
CA SER A 75 12.02 0.30 10.13
C SER A 75 12.82 -0.73 10.94
N VAL A 76 12.21 -1.88 11.24
CA VAL A 76 12.90 -2.95 11.98
C VAL A 76 14.14 -3.44 11.22
N ASN A 77 15.27 -3.51 11.91
CA ASN A 77 16.59 -3.88 11.38
C ASN A 77 17.10 -2.97 10.24
N GLU A 78 16.61 -1.74 10.13
CA GLU A 78 17.18 -0.73 9.23
C GLU A 78 18.60 -0.36 9.67
N ILE A 79 19.47 -0.10 8.69
CA ILE A 79 20.81 0.44 8.94
C ILE A 79 20.66 1.95 9.16
N VAL A 80 21.05 2.43 10.33
CA VAL A 80 20.91 3.83 10.74
C VAL A 80 22.27 4.49 10.92
N VAL A 81 22.31 5.79 10.67
CA VAL A 81 23.49 6.66 10.79
C VAL A 81 23.15 7.86 11.68
N SER A 82 24.18 8.51 12.21
CA SER A 82 24.04 9.70 13.06
C SER A 82 24.11 10.99 12.21
N PRO A 83 23.20 11.97 12.39
CA PRO A 83 22.01 11.91 13.26
C PRO A 83 20.91 11.02 12.66
N MET A 84 20.24 10.26 13.53
CA MET A 84 19.09 9.43 13.13
C MET A 84 17.79 10.19 13.38
N LYS A 85 17.01 10.38 12.32
CA LYS A 85 15.64 10.88 12.38
C LYS A 85 14.66 9.77 12.66
N ILE A 86 13.77 10.01 13.61
CA ILE A 86 12.75 9.08 14.05
C ILE A 86 11.40 9.73 13.84
N SER A 87 10.46 9.01 13.24
CA SER A 87 9.10 9.49 13.03
C SER A 87 8.09 8.36 13.14
N GLY A 88 6.86 8.72 13.49
CA GLY A 88 5.76 7.77 13.62
C GLY A 88 4.54 8.43 14.21
N GLU A 89 3.61 7.62 14.71
CA GLU A 89 2.42 8.06 15.41
C GLU A 89 2.18 7.24 16.68
N ALA A 90 1.65 7.86 17.72
CA ALA A 90 1.30 7.18 18.96
C ALA A 90 -0.03 7.70 19.53
N LYS A 91 -0.75 6.85 20.25
CA LYS A 91 -2.01 7.19 20.93
C LYS A 91 -1.89 6.97 22.43
N GLY A 92 -2.06 8.02 23.22
CA GLY A 92 -1.98 7.95 24.68
C GLY A 92 -0.58 7.68 25.24
N TRP A 93 0.47 7.98 24.47
CA TRP A 93 1.88 7.85 24.88
C TRP A 93 2.47 9.14 25.48
N TYR A 94 1.90 10.29 25.15
CA TYR A 94 2.45 11.61 25.47
C TYR A 94 2.07 12.11 26.86
N PHE A 95 2.96 12.92 27.43
CA PHE A 95 2.66 13.90 28.47
C PHE A 95 3.31 15.21 28.06
N GLU A 96 2.58 16.34 28.18
CA GLU A 96 3.07 17.64 27.70
C GLU A 96 3.62 17.56 26.26
N SER A 97 2.88 16.87 25.39
CA SER A 97 3.21 16.70 23.97
C SER A 97 4.51 15.94 23.66
N SER A 98 5.10 15.21 24.62
CA SER A 98 6.31 14.41 24.37
C SER A 98 6.40 13.12 25.18
N PHE A 99 7.34 12.26 24.77
CA PHE A 99 7.77 11.07 25.49
C PHE A 99 9.23 10.74 25.15
N ILE A 100 9.85 9.79 25.86
CA ILE A 100 11.29 9.50 25.73
C ILE A 100 11.55 8.42 24.66
N VAL A 101 12.60 8.64 23.86
CA VAL A 101 13.21 7.60 23.01
C VAL A 101 14.69 7.45 23.36
N LYS A 102 15.15 6.20 23.42
CA LYS A 102 16.54 5.82 23.70
C LYS A 102 17.06 4.90 22.61
N LEU A 103 18.32 5.07 22.25
CA LEU A 103 19.06 4.10 21.46
C LEU A 103 20.04 3.37 22.38
N LEU A 104 19.90 2.05 22.47
CA LEU A 104 20.79 1.19 23.24
C LEU A 104 21.73 0.41 22.33
N ASP A 105 22.95 0.13 22.77
CA ASP A 105 23.84 -0.84 22.11
C ASP A 105 23.44 -2.30 22.43
N ASP A 106 24.22 -3.25 21.89
CA ASP A 106 24.07 -4.69 22.09
C ASP A 106 24.26 -5.17 23.54
N LYS A 107 24.86 -4.33 24.39
CA LYS A 107 25.10 -4.58 25.82
C LYS A 107 24.07 -3.87 26.71
N GLY A 108 23.15 -3.11 26.12
CA GLY A 108 22.15 -2.31 26.84
C GLY A 108 22.66 -0.95 27.31
N THR A 109 23.85 -0.51 26.88
CA THR A 109 24.36 0.84 27.16
C THR A 109 23.56 1.86 26.37
N VAL A 110 23.14 2.95 27.00
CA VAL A 110 22.50 4.07 26.30
C VAL A 110 23.53 4.80 25.44
N LEU A 111 23.37 4.74 24.12
CA LEU A 111 24.17 5.49 23.15
C LEU A 111 23.64 6.92 22.98
N ALA A 112 22.32 7.07 22.98
CA ALA A 112 21.64 8.36 22.88
C ALA A 112 20.24 8.32 23.50
N GLN A 113 19.75 9.48 23.92
CA GLN A 113 18.39 9.68 24.41
C GLN A 113 17.86 11.04 23.94
N GLY A 114 16.57 11.08 23.58
CA GLY A 114 15.92 12.29 23.12
C GLY A 114 14.42 12.28 23.38
N TRP A 115 13.79 13.41 23.09
CA TRP A 115 12.35 13.59 23.21
C TRP A 115 11.68 13.38 21.87
N ALA A 116 10.77 12.43 21.79
CA ALA A 116 9.81 12.33 20.70
C ALA A 116 8.70 13.34 20.93
N LYS A 117 8.69 14.42 20.14
CA LYS A 117 7.74 15.52 20.25
C LYS A 117 6.60 15.30 19.29
N SER A 118 5.37 15.47 19.78
CA SER A 118 4.20 15.51 18.92
C SER A 118 4.13 16.80 18.11
N LYS A 119 3.47 16.75 16.95
CA LYS A 119 3.20 17.93 16.11
C LYS A 119 1.91 18.69 16.47
N GLY A 120 1.40 18.55 17.69
CA GLY A 120 0.17 19.21 18.13
C GLY A 120 -0.23 18.91 19.57
N ASP A 121 -1.45 19.34 19.92
CA ASP A 121 -1.98 19.27 21.27
C ASP A 121 -2.65 17.90 21.47
N GLY A 122 -1.96 16.99 22.16
CA GLY A 122 -2.34 15.59 22.33
C GLY A 122 -3.75 15.38 22.89
N SER A 123 -4.62 14.71 22.13
CA SER A 123 -5.80 14.03 22.68
C SER A 123 -5.45 12.56 22.99
N LYS A 124 -6.09 11.97 24.02
CA LYS A 124 -5.88 10.57 24.40
C LYS A 124 -6.43 9.57 23.38
N ASP A 125 -7.34 10.00 22.52
CA ASP A 125 -8.17 9.11 21.70
C ASP A 125 -7.70 8.97 20.25
N VAL A 126 -6.69 9.73 19.83
CA VAL A 126 -6.24 9.80 18.43
C VAL A 126 -4.76 9.48 18.33
N TYR A 127 -4.37 8.79 17.25
CA TYR A 127 -2.96 8.65 16.89
C TYR A 127 -2.42 10.01 16.46
N MET A 128 -1.40 10.48 17.18
CA MET A 128 -0.76 11.75 16.91
C MET A 128 0.65 11.50 16.36
N PRO A 129 1.08 12.23 15.32
CA PRO A 129 2.43 12.08 14.81
C PRO A 129 3.46 12.59 15.82
N PHE A 130 4.61 11.92 15.89
CA PHE A 130 5.81 12.38 16.60
C PHE A 130 7.03 12.43 15.69
N GLU A 131 7.99 13.26 16.09
CA GLU A 131 9.34 13.28 15.55
C GLU A 131 10.37 13.36 16.68
N ALA A 132 11.52 12.73 16.45
CA ALA A 132 12.72 12.79 17.28
C ALA A 132 13.96 12.76 16.39
N GLU A 133 15.08 13.24 16.94
CA GLU A 133 16.39 13.11 16.33
C GLU A 133 17.37 12.68 17.42
N LEU A 134 18.22 11.70 17.11
CA LEU A 134 19.26 11.21 18.01
C LEU A 134 20.62 11.32 17.33
N GLU A 135 21.54 12.03 17.98
CA GLU A 135 22.97 12.00 17.68
C GLU A 135 23.62 10.91 18.54
N PHE A 136 24.36 9.98 17.93
CA PHE A 136 25.01 8.87 18.61
C PHE A 136 26.34 8.48 17.96
N ASP A 137 27.16 7.73 18.72
CA ASP A 137 28.37 7.04 18.25
C ASP A 137 28.23 5.56 18.60
N PRO A 138 28.12 4.65 17.60
CA PRO A 138 27.95 3.22 17.85
C PRO A 138 29.21 2.53 18.37
N LYS A 139 30.38 3.19 18.35
CA LYS A 139 31.67 2.60 18.70
C LYS A 139 31.91 1.28 17.94
N ASP A 140 32.08 0.18 18.66
CA ASP A 140 32.31 -1.16 18.10
C ASP A 140 31.02 -1.97 17.90
N SER A 141 29.86 -1.46 18.32
CA SER A 141 28.59 -2.17 18.24
C SER A 141 28.07 -2.18 16.81
N LYS A 142 27.49 -3.31 16.39
CA LYS A 142 26.96 -3.49 15.01
C LYS A 142 25.43 -3.35 14.93
N ASN A 143 24.78 -3.43 16.09
CA ASN A 143 23.34 -3.37 16.23
C ASN A 143 23.00 -2.66 17.55
N GLY A 144 21.76 -2.21 17.60
CA GLY A 144 21.20 -1.57 18.78
C GLY A 144 19.71 -1.82 18.88
N ASN A 145 19.12 -1.34 19.97
CA ASN A 145 17.68 -1.40 20.19
C ASN A 145 17.15 0.03 20.34
N LEU A 146 16.20 0.40 19.49
CA LEU A 146 15.49 1.66 19.61
C LEU A 146 14.30 1.47 20.55
N VAL A 147 14.32 2.14 21.69
CA VAL A 147 13.37 1.98 22.78
C VAL A 147 12.53 3.24 22.94
N PHE A 148 11.22 3.09 22.96
CA PHE A 148 10.22 4.13 23.17
C PHE A 148 9.63 3.90 24.56
N GLU A 149 9.62 4.93 25.41
CA GLU A 149 9.09 4.88 26.76
C GLU A 149 7.86 5.79 26.86
N LYS A 150 6.70 5.19 27.15
CA LYS A 150 5.46 5.93 27.35
C LYS A 150 5.60 6.86 28.56
N SER A 151 5.20 8.12 28.40
CA SER A 151 5.21 9.08 29.49
C SER A 151 4.30 8.63 30.63
N ASN A 152 4.85 8.58 31.85
CA ASN A 152 4.12 8.19 33.05
C ASN A 152 4.41 9.14 34.22
N PRO A 153 3.81 10.35 34.22
CA PRO A 153 4.01 11.34 35.29
C PRO A 153 3.55 10.84 36.66
N SER A 154 2.59 9.91 36.68
CA SER A 154 2.08 9.33 37.93
C SER A 154 3.05 8.33 38.57
N GLY A 155 4.05 7.83 37.83
CA GLY A 155 4.95 6.77 38.26
C GLY A 155 4.31 5.40 38.50
N LYS A 156 2.99 5.25 38.26
CA LYS A 156 2.27 4.03 38.58
C LYS A 156 2.52 2.93 37.54
N PRO A 157 2.78 1.67 37.94
CA PRO A 157 3.08 0.58 37.01
C PRO A 157 2.00 0.35 35.94
N GLU A 158 0.71 0.52 36.28
CA GLU A 158 -0.39 0.32 35.32
C GLU A 158 -0.39 1.33 34.15
N ASN A 159 0.31 2.45 34.31
CA ASN A 159 0.45 3.50 33.28
C ASN A 159 1.75 3.38 32.50
N ALA A 160 2.69 2.53 32.94
CA ALA A 160 3.96 2.30 32.27
C ALA A 160 3.75 1.51 30.97
N GLY A 161 4.58 1.80 29.98
CA GLY A 161 4.59 1.09 28.71
C GLY A 161 5.91 1.33 28.00
N SER A 162 6.37 0.33 27.27
CA SER A 162 7.53 0.45 26.40
C SER A 162 7.31 -0.33 25.12
N PHE A 163 7.97 0.12 24.07
CA PHE A 163 8.02 -0.54 22.78
C PHE A 163 9.45 -0.43 22.27
N SER A 164 9.98 -1.50 21.68
CA SER A 164 11.33 -1.45 21.14
C SER A 164 11.52 -2.39 19.98
N PHE A 165 12.45 -2.05 19.11
CA PHE A 165 12.85 -2.92 18.01
C PHE A 165 14.32 -2.69 17.64
N ALA A 166 14.92 -3.70 17.02
CA ALA A 166 16.32 -3.68 16.65
C ALA A 166 16.58 -2.76 15.45
N VAL A 167 17.73 -2.09 15.47
CA VAL A 167 18.33 -1.35 14.35
C VAL A 167 19.77 -1.82 14.15
N LEU A 168 20.33 -1.58 12.98
CA LEU A 168 21.72 -1.90 12.64
C LEU A 168 22.52 -0.60 12.48
N PHE A 169 23.82 -0.66 12.74
CA PHE A 169 24.70 0.49 12.52
C PHE A 169 25.50 0.32 11.24
N GLU A 170 25.74 1.43 10.54
CA GLU A 170 26.75 1.49 9.47
C GLU A 170 28.14 1.26 10.08
N LYS A 171 29.02 0.57 9.36
CA LYS A 171 30.38 0.25 9.79
C LYS A 171 31.40 1.22 9.22
#